data_AF-A0AAQ2X1R4-F1
#
_entry.id   AF-A0AAQ2X1R4-F1
#
_cell.length_a   1.000
_cell.length_b   1.000
_cell.length_c   1.000
_cell.angle_alpha   90.00
_cell.angle_beta   90.00
_cell.angle_gamma   90.00
#
_symmetry.space_group_name_H-M   'P 1'
#
loop_
_entity.id
_entity.type
_entity.pdbx_description
1 polymer ?
#
loop_
_entity_poly.entity_id
_entity_poly.type
_entity_poly.pdbx_seq_one_letter_code
_entity_poly.pdbx_strand_id
1 'polypeptide(L)'
;MLSLFICSCGGSSSESVKVTHYSNKGKATISVNISNDSGTCVIYYPYISGDKKYLLVDFNISTNKPLNLLKVLFNGVKVDHKYLWLSYDQQLKLNWEQYFLPFDDSIELTHFIIHLEPSLGEHLQLLEFANKEGLKFDIECIERDSGMKRKISFHLSAGNSKKFFDLLDNLISF
;
A
#
# COMPACT_ATOMS: atom_id res chain seq x y z
N MET A 1 13.76 -35.24 0.10
CA MET A 1 14.69 -34.13 0.36
C MET A 1 15.08 -33.57 -1.00
N LEU A 2 14.55 -32.40 -1.37
CA LEU A 2 14.94 -31.69 -2.58
C LEU A 2 15.22 -30.25 -2.12
N SER A 3 16.51 -29.95 -1.92
CA SER A 3 16.97 -28.61 -1.62
C SER A 3 17.18 -27.89 -2.94
N LEU A 4 16.34 -26.91 -3.25
CA LEU A 4 16.55 -25.98 -4.35
C LEU A 4 17.14 -24.69 -3.76
N PHE A 5 18.47 -24.57 -3.83
CA PHE A 5 19.15 -23.29 -3.64
C PHE A 5 19.06 -22.53 -4.96
N ILE A 6 18.30 -21.44 -4.99
CA ILE A 6 18.38 -20.44 -6.05
C ILE A 6 18.99 -19.19 -5.42
N CYS A 7 20.31 -19.06 -5.56
CA CYS A 7 20.96 -17.75 -5.47
C CYS A 7 20.62 -17.00 -6.76
N SER A 8 19.76 -15.99 -6.65
CA SER A 8 19.64 -14.95 -7.66
C SER A 8 19.96 -13.62 -6.98
N CYS A 9 21.13 -13.08 -7.26
CA CYS A 9 21.41 -11.67 -6.99
C CYS A 9 20.66 -10.84 -8.04
N GLY A 10 19.57 -10.24 -7.60
CA GLY A 10 18.63 -9.47 -8.41
C GLY A 10 17.32 -9.46 -7.64
N GLY A 11 16.99 -8.33 -7.01
CA GLY A 11 15.78 -8.22 -6.20
C GLY A 11 14.54 -8.59 -7.01
N SER A 12 13.92 -9.70 -6.67
CA SER A 12 12.72 -10.16 -7.36
C SER A 12 11.52 -9.44 -6.77
N SER A 13 10.76 -8.73 -7.60
CA SER A 13 9.46 -8.22 -7.19
C SER A 13 8.54 -9.40 -6.90
N SER A 14 7.92 -9.44 -5.74
CA SER A 14 6.99 -10.51 -5.38
C SER A 14 5.62 -9.94 -5.03
N GLU A 15 4.58 -10.68 -5.40
CA GLU A 15 3.19 -10.34 -5.08
C GLU A 15 2.47 -11.57 -4.55
N SER A 16 1.60 -11.38 -3.56
CA SER A 16 0.78 -12.46 -3.02
C SER A 16 -0.58 -11.94 -2.54
N VAL A 17 -1.63 -12.73 -2.75
CA VAL A 17 -2.98 -12.50 -2.24
C VAL A 17 -3.29 -13.58 -1.20
N LYS A 18 -3.56 -13.16 0.03
CA LYS A 18 -3.83 -14.04 1.17
C LYS A 18 -5.20 -13.75 1.75
N VAL A 19 -5.96 -14.82 2.00
CA VAL A 19 -7.19 -14.79 2.80
C VAL A 19 -6.86 -15.38 4.16
N THR A 20 -7.18 -14.68 5.23
CA THR A 20 -7.05 -15.20 6.60
C THR A 20 -8.44 -15.26 7.22
N HIS A 21 -8.86 -16.47 7.61
CA HIS A 21 -10.14 -16.71 8.27
C HIS A 21 -9.92 -16.94 9.76
N TYR A 22 -10.55 -16.10 10.59
CA TYR A 22 -10.52 -16.23 12.05
C TYR A 22 -11.78 -16.94 12.50
N SER A 23 -11.73 -18.29 12.53
CA SER A 23 -12.86 -19.16 12.86
C SER A 23 -13.52 -18.84 14.20
N ASN A 24 -12.74 -18.40 15.18
CA ASN A 24 -13.22 -17.99 16.50
C ASN A 24 -13.94 -16.64 16.53
N LYS A 25 -13.83 -15.83 15.47
CA LYS A 25 -14.42 -14.49 15.38
C LYS A 25 -15.47 -14.37 14.27
N GLY A 26 -15.66 -15.42 13.46
CA GLY A 26 -16.52 -15.37 12.28
C GLY A 26 -16.10 -14.27 11.28
N LYS A 27 -14.82 -13.91 11.26
CA LYS A 27 -14.29 -12.78 10.46
C LYS A 27 -13.25 -13.29 9.47
N ALA A 28 -13.36 -12.85 8.23
CA ALA A 28 -12.33 -13.03 7.21
C ALA A 28 -11.64 -11.69 6.95
N THR A 29 -10.33 -11.75 6.72
CA THR A 29 -9.54 -10.63 6.25
C THR A 29 -8.83 -11.02 4.97
N ILE A 30 -8.74 -10.10 4.03
CA ILE A 30 -7.97 -10.24 2.81
C ILE A 30 -6.81 -9.26 2.83
N SER A 31 -5.66 -9.74 2.40
CA SER A 31 -4.47 -8.92 2.26
C SER A 31 -3.75 -9.23 0.97
N VAL A 32 -3.27 -8.20 0.30
CA VAL A 32 -2.27 -8.29 -0.75
C VAL A 32 -0.96 -7.79 -0.20
N ASN A 33 0.13 -8.49 -0.46
CA ASN A 33 1.47 -8.00 -0.19
C ASN A 33 2.23 -7.90 -1.52
N ILE A 34 2.75 -6.72 -1.80
CA ILE A 34 3.62 -6.40 -2.93
C ILE A 34 4.97 -5.99 -2.35
N SER A 35 6.05 -6.62 -2.78
CA SER A 35 7.40 -6.28 -2.32
C SER A 35 8.38 -6.17 -3.48
N ASN A 36 9.35 -5.26 -3.34
CA ASN A 36 10.47 -5.09 -4.24
C ASN A 36 11.65 -4.44 -3.48
N ASP A 37 12.71 -4.06 -4.20
CA ASP A 37 13.91 -3.46 -3.59
C ASP A 37 13.67 -2.11 -2.90
N SER A 38 12.54 -1.46 -3.17
CA SER A 38 12.17 -0.19 -2.54
C SER A 38 11.33 -0.37 -1.27
N GLY A 39 10.93 -1.60 -0.92
CA GLY A 39 10.17 -1.90 0.29
C GLY A 39 8.93 -2.74 0.01
N THR A 40 7.85 -2.48 0.75
CA THR A 40 6.59 -3.23 0.65
C THR A 40 5.36 -2.33 0.60
N CYS A 41 4.37 -2.72 -0.19
CA CYS A 41 3.01 -2.18 -0.20
C CYS A 41 2.03 -3.30 0.20
N VAL A 42 1.26 -3.06 1.27
CA VAL A 42 0.26 -4.01 1.76
C VAL A 42 -1.13 -3.42 1.61
N ILE A 43 -2.00 -4.08 0.86
CA ILE A 43 -3.42 -3.73 0.77
C ILE A 43 -4.17 -4.67 1.71
N TYR A 44 -5.02 -4.16 2.61
CA TYR A 44 -5.68 -4.96 3.63
C TYR A 44 -7.13 -4.53 3.87
N TYR A 45 -8.04 -5.51 4.00
CA TYR A 45 -9.45 -5.30 4.36
C TYR A 45 -10.03 -6.49 5.16
N PRO A 46 -10.95 -6.26 6.13
CA PRO A 46 -11.28 -4.97 6.70
C PRO A 46 -10.26 -4.54 7.75
N TYR A 47 -9.80 -3.30 7.65
CA TYR A 47 -9.24 -2.57 8.79
C TYR A 47 -10.39 -1.99 9.60
N ILE A 48 -10.55 -2.45 10.84
CA ILE A 48 -11.65 -2.02 11.71
C ILE A 48 -11.13 -0.92 12.61
N SER A 49 -11.79 0.23 12.58
CA SER A 49 -11.64 1.20 13.66
C SER A 49 -12.94 1.90 14.00
N GLY A 50 -13.22 1.96 15.31
CA GLY A 50 -14.57 2.18 15.82
C GLY A 50 -15.55 1.20 15.16
N ASP A 51 -16.63 1.76 14.63
CA ASP A 51 -17.67 1.00 13.93
C ASP A 51 -17.45 0.95 12.40
N LYS A 52 -16.34 1.50 11.90
CA LYS A 52 -16.06 1.59 10.47
C LYS A 52 -15.07 0.53 10.01
N LYS A 53 -15.25 0.09 8.76
CA LYS A 53 -14.34 -0.81 8.03
C LYS A 53 -13.67 -0.01 6.92
N TYR A 54 -12.34 -0.08 6.85
CA TYR A 54 -11.53 0.59 5.85
C TYR A 54 -10.77 -0.41 4.99
N LEU A 55 -10.58 -0.06 3.73
CA LEU A 55 -9.55 -0.63 2.87
C LEU A 55 -8.29 0.20 3.10
N LEU A 56 -7.25 -0.43 3.64
CA LEU A 56 -6.00 0.22 3.99
C LEU A 56 -4.93 -0.16 2.97
N VAL A 57 -4.17 0.81 2.49
CA VAL A 57 -2.97 0.60 1.68
C VAL A 57 -1.77 1.14 2.46
N ASP A 58 -0.94 0.23 2.97
CA ASP A 58 0.22 0.53 3.81
C ASP A 58 1.50 0.50 2.97
N PHE A 59 2.23 1.62 2.93
CA PHE A 59 3.51 1.73 2.26
C PHE A 59 4.63 1.78 3.27
N ASN A 60 5.52 0.80 3.19
CA ASN A 60 6.77 0.77 3.91
C ASN A 60 7.91 0.88 2.90
N ILE A 61 8.64 1.99 2.93
CA ILE A 61 9.68 2.32 1.96
C ILE A 61 11.05 2.19 2.63
N SER A 62 11.89 1.35 2.06
CA SER A 62 13.28 1.15 2.50
C SER A 62 14.14 2.37 2.10
N THR A 63 14.76 3.00 3.08
CA THR A 63 15.59 4.19 2.87
C THR A 63 16.55 4.38 4.03
N ASN A 64 17.81 4.70 3.76
CA ASN A 64 18.78 5.11 4.79
C ASN A 64 18.80 6.64 4.99
N LYS A 65 17.84 7.36 4.39
CA LYS A 65 17.70 8.80 4.47
C LYS A 65 16.26 9.19 4.82
N PRO A 66 16.06 10.24 5.64
CA PRO A 66 14.74 10.78 5.88
C PRO A 66 14.13 11.34 4.59
N LEU A 67 12.88 10.96 4.31
CA LEU A 67 12.15 11.37 3.10
C LEU A 67 10.98 12.29 3.43
N ASN A 68 10.65 13.18 2.51
CA ASN A 68 9.34 13.79 2.42
C ASN A 68 8.62 13.26 1.19
N LEU A 69 7.31 13.06 1.32
CA LEU A 69 6.45 12.64 0.22
C LEU A 69 6.02 13.88 -0.58
N LEU A 70 6.17 13.81 -1.90
CA LEU A 70 5.71 14.85 -2.83
C LEU A 70 4.37 14.48 -3.47
N LYS A 71 4.24 13.22 -3.89
CA LYS A 71 3.10 12.77 -4.69
C LYS A 71 2.90 11.27 -4.60
N VAL A 72 1.63 10.85 -4.59
CA VAL A 72 1.22 9.46 -4.80
C VAL A 72 0.26 9.41 -5.99
N LEU A 73 0.44 8.42 -6.85
CA LEU A 73 -0.40 8.14 -8.00
C LEU A 73 -0.92 6.71 -7.94
N PHE A 74 -2.22 6.54 -8.19
CA PHE A 74 -2.86 5.26 -8.44
C PHE A 74 -3.16 5.17 -9.94
N ASN A 75 -2.45 4.29 -10.66
CA ASN A 75 -2.59 4.12 -12.11
C ASN A 75 -2.55 5.46 -12.87
N GLY A 76 -1.65 6.36 -12.44
CA GLY A 76 -1.49 7.70 -13.03
C GLY A 76 -2.41 8.80 -12.48
N VAL A 77 -3.41 8.45 -11.66
CA VAL A 77 -4.32 9.42 -11.01
C VAL A 77 -3.76 9.84 -9.65
N LYS A 78 -3.69 11.15 -9.40
CA LYS A 78 -3.17 11.69 -8.14
C LYS A 78 -4.10 11.37 -6.98
N VAL A 79 -3.53 10.82 -5.91
CA VAL A 79 -4.24 10.62 -4.65
C VAL A 79 -4.33 11.95 -3.91
N ASP A 80 -5.53 12.31 -3.49
CA ASP A 80 -5.76 13.50 -2.68
C ASP A 80 -5.16 13.36 -1.28
N HIS A 81 -4.68 14.49 -0.76
CA HIS A 81 -4.10 14.61 0.57
C HIS A 81 -4.98 14.03 1.69
N LYS A 82 -6.29 14.19 1.60
CA LYS A 82 -7.25 13.71 2.62
C LYS A 82 -7.14 12.20 2.88
N TYR A 83 -6.59 11.46 1.93
CA TYR A 83 -6.36 10.02 2.03
C TYR A 83 -4.95 9.66 2.49
N LEU A 84 -4.03 10.61 2.67
CA LEU A 84 -2.64 10.33 3.05
C LEU A 84 -2.45 10.49 4.56
N TRP A 85 -2.17 9.38 5.24
CA TRP A 85 -2.07 9.31 6.70
C TRP A 85 -0.71 8.80 7.15
N LEU A 86 -0.23 9.31 8.28
CA LEU A 86 0.97 8.80 8.96
C LEU A 86 0.65 7.46 9.63
N SER A 87 -0.41 7.48 10.41
CA SER A 87 -0.92 6.37 11.20
C SER A 87 -2.44 6.50 11.27
N TYR A 88 -3.09 5.55 11.92
CA TYR A 88 -4.55 5.51 11.97
C TYR A 88 -5.20 6.82 12.42
N ASP A 89 -4.67 7.45 13.47
CA ASP A 89 -5.24 8.67 14.08
C ASP A 89 -4.58 9.97 13.60
N GLN A 90 -3.60 9.88 12.69
CA GLN A 90 -2.78 11.03 12.36
C GLN A 90 -2.61 11.16 10.84
N GLN A 91 -3.20 12.20 10.28
CA GLN A 91 -2.99 12.56 8.88
C GLN A 91 -1.55 13.08 8.66
N LEU A 92 -0.98 12.86 7.47
CA LEU A 92 0.33 13.42 7.15
C LEU A 92 0.30 14.95 7.18
N LYS A 93 1.27 15.56 7.84
CA LYS A 93 1.40 17.03 7.89
C LYS A 93 1.97 17.55 6.56
N LEU A 94 1.21 18.42 5.90
CA LEU A 94 1.68 19.18 4.74
C LEU A 94 2.45 20.41 5.20
N ASN A 95 3.67 20.57 4.71
CA ASN A 95 4.43 21.80 4.82
C ASN A 95 4.79 22.28 3.41
N TRP A 96 4.20 23.38 2.99
CA TRP A 96 4.20 23.84 1.59
C TRP A 96 3.65 22.77 0.64
N GLU A 97 4.52 22.05 -0.07
CA GLU A 97 4.17 21.03 -1.05
C GLU A 97 4.74 19.64 -0.69
N GLN A 98 5.22 19.49 0.55
CA GLN A 98 5.89 18.27 1.00
C GLN A 98 5.20 17.73 2.25
N TYR A 99 4.95 16.42 2.27
CA TYR A 99 4.45 15.73 3.45
C TYR A 99 5.60 15.11 4.22
N PHE A 100 5.72 15.46 5.50
CA PHE A 100 6.76 14.88 6.35
C PHE A 100 6.44 13.42 6.67
N LEU A 101 7.30 12.51 6.20
CA LEU A 101 7.20 11.10 6.55
C LEU A 101 7.96 10.80 7.86
N PRO A 102 7.58 9.79 8.63
CA PRO A 102 8.38 9.37 9.78
C PRO A 102 9.66 8.71 9.25
N PHE A 103 10.77 8.85 9.97
CA PHE A 103 11.98 8.12 9.65
C PHE A 103 12.48 7.43 10.90
N ASP A 104 12.55 6.10 10.84
CA ASP A 104 13.14 5.28 11.89
C ASP A 104 14.52 4.83 11.42
N ASP A 105 15.55 5.41 12.04
CA ASP A 105 16.96 5.16 11.74
C ASP A 105 17.43 3.78 12.23
N SER A 106 16.71 3.16 13.16
CA SER A 106 17.04 1.82 13.65
C SER A 106 16.68 0.70 12.67
N ILE A 107 15.73 0.95 11.77
CA ILE A 107 15.24 -0.02 10.78
C ILE A 107 15.33 0.49 9.33
N GLU A 108 15.89 1.69 9.11
CA GLU A 108 16.07 2.32 7.80
C GLU A 108 14.78 2.33 6.96
N LEU A 109 13.70 2.80 7.58
CA LEU A 109 12.37 2.71 7.00
C LEU A 109 11.58 4.00 7.20
N THR A 110 10.80 4.33 6.18
CA THR A 110 9.75 5.35 6.25
C THR A 110 8.43 4.73 5.86
N HIS A 111 7.32 5.20 6.44
CA HIS A 111 6.00 4.66 6.15
C HIS A 111 4.93 5.74 6.02
N PHE A 112 3.86 5.39 5.31
CA PHE A 112 2.59 6.12 5.33
C PHE A 112 1.49 5.17 4.86
N ILE A 113 0.24 5.53 5.14
CA ILE A 113 -0.92 4.72 4.79
C ILE A 113 -1.93 5.54 4.00
N ILE A 114 -2.73 4.82 3.21
CA ILE A 114 -3.90 5.35 2.53
C ILE A 114 -5.14 4.66 3.09
N HIS A 115 -6.11 5.47 3.50
CA HIS A 115 -7.40 5.01 4.00
C HIS A 115 -8.48 5.26 2.97
N LEU A 116 -9.18 4.20 2.58
CA LEU A 116 -10.36 4.28 1.72
C LEU A 116 -11.54 3.68 2.48
N GLU A 117 -12.67 4.39 2.52
CA GLU A 117 -13.91 3.97 3.16
C GLU A 117 -14.82 3.29 2.12
N PRO A 118 -14.93 1.94 2.12
CA PRO A 118 -15.63 1.26 1.04
C PRO A 118 -17.14 1.51 1.02
N SER A 119 -17.75 1.84 2.17
CA SER A 119 -19.15 2.27 2.27
C SER A 119 -19.45 3.58 1.53
N LEU A 120 -18.43 4.40 1.23
CA LEU A 120 -18.54 5.60 0.41
C LEU A 120 -18.15 5.35 -1.05
N GLY A 121 -17.82 4.11 -1.41
CA GLY A 121 -17.40 3.74 -2.77
C GLY A 121 -15.98 4.19 -3.14
N GLU A 122 -15.15 4.62 -2.19
CA GLU A 122 -13.80 5.18 -2.48
C GLU A 122 -12.83 4.16 -3.11
N HIS A 123 -13.10 2.86 -2.93
CA HIS A 123 -12.35 1.76 -3.54
C HIS A 123 -12.72 1.50 -5.02
N LEU A 124 -13.86 2.03 -5.50
CA LEU A 124 -14.38 1.70 -6.84
C LEU A 124 -13.45 2.17 -7.97
N GLN A 125 -12.73 3.26 -7.74
CA GLN A 125 -11.74 3.73 -8.73
C GLN A 125 -10.58 2.74 -8.87
N LEU A 126 -10.13 2.12 -7.77
CA LEU A 126 -9.10 1.07 -7.82
C LEU A 126 -9.65 -0.19 -8.53
N LEU A 127 -10.90 -0.56 -8.26
CA LEU A 127 -11.57 -1.67 -8.94
C LEU A 127 -11.60 -1.48 -10.46
N GLU A 128 -11.89 -0.27 -10.94
CA GLU A 128 -11.91 0.02 -12.37
C GLU A 128 -10.54 -0.22 -13.03
N PHE A 129 -9.45 0.24 -12.38
CA PHE A 129 -8.08 0.01 -12.87
C PHE A 129 -7.68 -1.47 -12.81
N ALA A 130 -7.98 -2.14 -11.69
CA ALA A 130 -7.69 -3.55 -11.50
C ALA A 130 -8.27 -4.43 -12.61
N ASN A 131 -9.48 -4.11 -13.09
CA ASN A 131 -10.15 -4.85 -14.16
C ASN A 131 -9.53 -4.65 -15.55
N LYS A 132 -8.79 -3.57 -15.78
CA LYS A 132 -8.20 -3.23 -17.09
C LYS A 132 -6.73 -3.64 -17.18
N GLU A 133 -5.93 -3.25 -16.20
CA GLU A 133 -4.46 -3.26 -16.31
C GLU A 133 -3.73 -3.71 -15.03
N GLY A 134 -4.47 -3.95 -13.93
CA GLY A 134 -3.90 -4.18 -12.60
C GLY A 134 -3.75 -2.89 -11.81
N LEU A 135 -3.09 -2.97 -10.65
CA LEU A 135 -2.86 -1.80 -9.80
C LEU A 135 -1.40 -1.35 -9.88
N LYS A 136 -1.21 -0.05 -10.04
CA LYS A 136 0.11 0.59 -9.97
C LYS A 136 0.09 1.74 -8.99
N PHE A 137 1.03 1.71 -8.05
CA PHE A 137 1.24 2.74 -7.05
C PHE A 137 2.58 3.41 -7.34
N ASP A 138 2.56 4.64 -7.87
CA ASP A 138 3.78 5.43 -8.07
C ASP A 138 3.90 6.51 -6.99
N ILE A 139 5.06 6.56 -6.35
CA ILE A 139 5.35 7.43 -5.21
C ILE A 139 6.56 8.28 -5.57
N GLU A 140 6.43 9.59 -5.46
CA GLU A 140 7.54 10.54 -5.59
C GLU A 140 7.87 11.10 -4.21
N CYS A 141 9.12 10.92 -3.80
CA CYS A 141 9.67 11.44 -2.56
C CYS A 141 10.86 12.35 -2.84
N ILE A 142 11.26 13.13 -1.84
CA ILE A 142 12.49 13.92 -1.82
C ILE A 142 13.25 13.64 -0.53
N GLU A 143 14.55 13.42 -0.63
CA GLU A 143 15.45 13.32 0.52
C GLU A 143 15.60 14.68 1.20
N ARG A 144 15.44 14.73 2.53
CA ARG A 144 15.47 16.01 3.26
C ARG A 144 16.81 16.73 3.18
N ASP A 145 17.90 15.98 3.27
CA ASP A 145 19.24 16.58 3.37
C ASP A 145 19.83 16.91 2.01
N SER A 146 19.63 16.03 1.02
CA SER A 146 20.25 16.15 -0.30
C SER A 146 19.36 16.85 -1.33
N GLY A 147 18.04 16.92 -1.09
CA GLY A 147 17.06 17.36 -2.07
C GLY A 147 16.89 16.40 -3.25
N MET A 148 17.50 15.20 -3.21
CA MET A 148 17.41 14.23 -4.29
C MET A 148 16.01 13.64 -4.37
N LYS A 149 15.43 13.65 -5.56
CA LYS A 149 14.12 13.04 -5.82
C LYS A 149 14.25 11.53 -5.98
N ARG A 150 13.36 10.79 -5.35
CA ARG A 150 13.22 9.34 -5.49
C ARG A 150 11.85 9.01 -6.08
N LYS A 151 11.83 8.09 -7.04
CA LYS A 151 10.60 7.53 -7.62
C LYS A 151 10.54 6.05 -7.25
N ILE A 152 9.43 5.65 -6.66
CA ILE A 152 9.18 4.29 -6.19
C ILE A 152 7.88 3.82 -6.82
N SER A 153 7.84 2.56 -7.25
CA SER A 153 6.67 1.98 -7.88
C SER A 153 6.38 0.61 -7.28
N PHE A 154 5.13 0.37 -6.90
CA PHE A 154 4.61 -0.96 -6.57
C PHE A 154 3.58 -1.35 -7.62
N HIS A 155 3.60 -2.60 -8.04
CA HIS A 155 2.71 -3.11 -9.08
C HIS A 155 2.09 -4.42 -8.62
N LEU A 156 0.77 -4.51 -8.78
CA LEU A 156 0.00 -5.72 -8.64
C LEU A 156 -0.51 -6.12 -10.02
N SER A 157 -0.20 -7.34 -10.45
CA SER A 157 -0.64 -7.84 -11.75
C SER A 157 -2.16 -7.81 -11.88
N ALA A 158 -2.66 -7.71 -13.12
CA ALA A 158 -4.09 -7.77 -13.41
C ALA A 158 -4.75 -9.02 -12.82
N GLY A 159 -4.07 -10.18 -12.89
CA GLY A 159 -4.58 -11.44 -12.35
C GLY A 159 -4.78 -11.40 -10.82
N ASN A 160 -3.77 -10.93 -10.08
CA ASN A 160 -3.87 -10.82 -8.62
C ASN A 160 -4.77 -9.65 -8.19
N SER A 161 -4.82 -8.56 -8.96
CA SER A 161 -5.74 -7.43 -8.72
C SER A 161 -7.19 -7.90 -8.84
N LYS A 162 -7.53 -8.60 -9.93
CA LYS A 162 -8.87 -9.18 -10.12
C LYS A 162 -9.21 -10.14 -8.99
N LYS A 163 -8.32 -11.08 -8.66
CA LYS A 163 -8.53 -12.02 -7.55
C LYS A 163 -8.79 -11.30 -6.23
N PHE A 164 -8.05 -10.23 -5.93
CA PHE A 164 -8.26 -9.44 -4.72
C PHE A 164 -9.65 -8.79 -4.69
N PHE A 165 -10.06 -8.14 -5.77
CA PHE A 165 -11.36 -7.47 -5.84
C PHE A 165 -12.55 -8.43 -5.87
N ASP A 166 -12.44 -9.57 -6.57
CA ASP A 166 -13.44 -10.64 -6.51
C ASP A 166 -13.67 -11.12 -5.06
N LEU A 167 -12.60 -11.16 -4.24
CA LEU A 167 -12.71 -11.50 -2.81
C LEU A 167 -13.24 -10.34 -1.96
N LEU A 168 -12.86 -9.10 -2.29
CA LEU A 168 -13.28 -7.89 -1.58
C LEU A 168 -14.79 -7.67 -1.70
N ASP A 169 -15.36 -7.84 -2.89
CA ASP A 169 -16.79 -7.67 -3.15
C ASP A 169 -17.64 -8.63 -2.30
N ASN A 170 -17.15 -9.85 -2.08
CA ASN A 170 -17.77 -10.84 -1.20
C ASN A 170 -17.75 -10.43 0.28
N LEU A 171 -16.85 -9.53 0.70
CA LEU A 171 -16.72 -9.10 2.10
C LEU A 171 -17.35 -7.74 2.39
N ILE A 172 -17.46 -6.87 1.37
CA ILE A 172 -18.13 -5.57 1.49
C ILE A 172 -19.66 -5.74 1.45
N SER A 173 -20.18 -6.75 0.75
CA SER A 173 -21.63 -6.96 0.54
C SER A 173 -22.40 -7.50 1.76
N PHE A 174 -21.87 -7.36 2.98
CA PHE A 174 -22.46 -7.83 4.24
C PHE A 174 -22.48 -6.76 5.34
#